data_AF-A0A3E2CNV5-F1
#
_entry.id   AF-A0A3E2CNV5-F1
#
_cell.length_a   1.000
_cell.length_b   1.000
_cell.length_c   1.000
_cell.angle_alpha   90.00
_cell.angle_beta   90.00
_cell.angle_gamma   90.00
#
_symmetry.space_group_name_H-M   'P 1'
#
loop_
_entity.id
_entity.type
_entity.pdbx_description
1 polymer ?
#
loop_
_entity_poly.entity_id
_entity_poly.type
_entity_poly.pdbx_seq_one_letter_code
_entity_poly.pdbx_strand_id
1 'polypeptide(L)'
;KELISHPMQLIAGSFGAIVLVSCIGLGYWISLLAFGYYANPWETILLFLLANAAGSAVPTPGGLGAVEASLTFAFTSVGVPPTVALSATLLYRLMFYWLRIPLGAFAMKWLSNNELI
;
A
#
# COMPACT_ATOMS: atom_id res chain seq x y z
N LYS A 1 -3.96 -23.96 11.32
CA LYS A 1 -4.71 -25.16 10.90
C LYS A 1 -6.23 -24.95 10.84
N GLU A 2 -6.78 -23.81 11.27
CA GLU A 2 -8.24 -23.51 11.21
C GLU A 2 -8.73 -22.82 9.93
N LEU A 3 -7.82 -22.24 9.13
CA LEU A 3 -8.17 -21.54 7.88
C LEU A 3 -8.61 -22.50 6.76
N ILE A 4 -8.11 -23.73 6.75
CA ILE A 4 -8.42 -24.74 5.71
C ILE A 4 -9.83 -25.33 5.94
N SER A 5 -10.35 -25.26 7.16
CA SER A 5 -11.65 -25.84 7.55
C SER A 5 -12.86 -25.00 7.11
N HIS A 6 -12.68 -23.72 6.75
CA HIS A 6 -13.77 -22.80 6.41
C HIS A 6 -13.57 -22.20 5.00
N PRO A 7 -13.94 -22.92 3.92
CA PRO A 7 -13.68 -22.50 2.53
C PRO A 7 -14.32 -21.16 2.17
N MET A 8 -15.46 -20.81 2.76
CA MET A 8 -16.12 -19.52 2.55
C MET A 8 -15.33 -18.33 3.15
N GLN A 9 -14.62 -18.54 4.26
CA GLN A 9 -13.79 -17.49 4.85
C GLN A 9 -12.52 -17.25 4.02
N LEU A 10 -11.97 -18.30 3.41
CA LEU A 10 -10.85 -18.18 2.46
C LEU A 10 -11.25 -17.42 1.20
N ILE A 11 -12.43 -17.69 0.64
CA ILE A 11 -12.93 -16.98 -0.54
C ILE A 11 -13.21 -15.52 -0.21
N ALA A 12 -13.92 -15.24 0.89
CA ALA A 12 -14.21 -13.87 1.31
C ALA A 12 -12.94 -13.08 1.64
N GLY A 13 -11.96 -13.70 2.33
CA GLY A 13 -10.68 -13.09 2.64
C GLY A 13 -9.83 -12.83 1.39
N SER A 14 -9.78 -13.77 0.45
CA SER A 14 -9.05 -13.60 -0.82
C SER A 14 -9.67 -12.49 -1.67
N PHE A 15 -11.00 -12.43 -1.74
CA PHE A 15 -11.71 -11.34 -2.41
C PHE A 15 -11.38 -9.98 -1.78
N GLY A 16 -11.43 -9.90 -0.44
CA GLY A 16 -11.05 -8.70 0.29
C GLY A 16 -9.60 -8.28 0.03
N ALA A 17 -8.67 -9.23 -0.06
CA ALA A 17 -7.27 -8.97 -0.37
C ALA A 17 -7.08 -8.39 -1.79
N ILE A 18 -7.79 -8.93 -2.79
CA ILE A 18 -7.73 -8.42 -4.17
C ILE A 18 -8.29 -7.00 -4.24
N VAL A 19 -9.42 -6.74 -3.59
CA VAL A 19 -10.03 -5.41 -3.52
C VAL A 19 -9.09 -4.43 -2.83
N LEU A 20 -8.49 -4.83 -1.71
CA LEU A 20 -7.53 -4.01 -0.97
C LEU A 20 -6.33 -3.66 -1.85
N VAL A 21 -5.71 -4.64 -2.52
CA VAL A 21 -4.56 -4.40 -3.41
C VAL A 21 -4.94 -3.44 -4.54
N SER A 22 -6.11 -3.63 -5.14
CA SER A 22 -6.60 -2.78 -6.23
C SER A 22 -6.81 -1.34 -5.76
N CYS A 23 -7.45 -1.13 -4.61
CA CYS A 23 -7.65 0.21 -4.03
C CYS A 23 -6.32 0.90 -3.70
N ILE A 24 -5.36 0.17 -3.16
CA ILE A 24 -4.04 0.69 -2.82
C ILE A 24 -3.26 1.06 -4.09
N GLY A 25 -3.27 0.19 -5.11
CA GLY A 25 -2.64 0.47 -6.40
C GLY A 25 -3.26 1.67 -7.12
N LEU A 26 -4.59 1.82 -7.05
CA LEU A 26 -5.28 3.02 -7.54
C LEU A 26 -4.88 4.28 -6.75
N GLY A 27 -4.72 4.17 -5.43
CA GLY A 27 -4.21 5.27 -4.60
C GLY A 27 -2.81 5.72 -5.03
N TYR A 28 -1.93 4.79 -5.39
CA TYR A 28 -0.62 5.11 -5.95
C TYR A 28 -0.71 5.76 -7.34
N TRP A 29 -1.63 5.30 -8.19
CA TRP A 29 -1.89 5.93 -9.49
C TRP A 29 -2.37 7.38 -9.35
N ILE A 30 -3.28 7.66 -8.41
CA ILE A 30 -3.72 9.02 -8.09
C ILE A 30 -2.55 9.87 -7.57
N SER A 31 -1.64 9.27 -6.79
CA SER A 31 -0.41 9.93 -6.35
C SER A 31 0.48 10.36 -7.53
N LEU A 32 0.68 9.49 -8.53
CA LEU A 32 1.41 9.83 -9.76
C LEU A 32 0.71 10.96 -10.54
N LEU A 33 -0.61 10.92 -10.63
CA LEU A 33 -1.44 11.97 -11.22
C LEU A 33 -1.28 13.32 -10.52
N ALA A 34 -1.19 13.33 -9.18
CA ALA A 34 -0.99 14.55 -8.41
C ALA A 34 0.35 15.24 -8.73
N PHE A 35 1.37 14.47 -9.12
CA PHE A 35 2.65 14.98 -9.61
C PHE A 35 2.69 15.23 -11.12
N GLY A 36 1.55 15.12 -11.81
CA GLY A 36 1.40 15.41 -13.24
C GLY A 36 1.84 14.28 -14.18
N TYR A 37 2.02 13.06 -13.68
CA TYR A 37 2.41 11.91 -14.50
C TYR A 37 1.20 11.03 -14.81
N TYR A 38 0.81 11.01 -16.10
CA TYR A 38 -0.30 10.20 -16.59
C TYR A 38 0.18 8.81 -16.98
N ALA A 39 0.09 7.87 -16.04
CA ALA A 39 0.30 6.44 -16.31
C ALA A 39 -1.04 5.73 -16.59
N ASN A 40 -0.99 4.55 -17.22
CA ASN A 40 -2.17 3.70 -17.32
C ASN A 40 -2.50 3.11 -15.93
N PRO A 41 -3.74 3.24 -15.41
CA PRO A 41 -4.10 2.72 -14.08
C PRO A 41 -3.88 1.21 -13.95
N TRP A 42 -4.13 0.45 -15.01
CA TRP A 42 -3.97 -1.02 -14.98
C TRP A 42 -2.51 -1.44 -14.84
N GLU A 43 -1.63 -0.85 -15.64
CA GLU A 43 -0.18 -1.09 -15.57
C GLU A 43 0.37 -0.68 -14.21
N THR A 44 -0.09 0.46 -13.69
CA THR A 44 0.33 0.98 -12.38
C THR A 44 0.00 0.01 -11.25
N ILE A 45 -1.21 -0.56 -11.23
CA ILE A 45 -1.63 -1.53 -10.20
C ILE A 45 -0.78 -2.81 -10.27
N LEU A 46 -0.57 -3.34 -11.48
CA LEU A 46 0.23 -4.57 -11.66
C LEU A 46 1.69 -4.36 -11.26
N LEU A 47 2.28 -3.24 -11.68
CA LEU A 47 3.66 -2.91 -11.35
C LEU A 47 3.83 -2.62 -9.86
N PHE A 48 2.86 -1.92 -9.26
CA PHE A 48 2.78 -1.70 -7.82
C PHE A 48 2.72 -3.02 -7.06
N LEU A 49 1.88 -3.97 -7.49
CA LEU A 49 1.76 -5.27 -6.84
C LEU A 49 3.10 -6.03 -6.86
N LEU A 50 3.77 -6.09 -8.01
CA LEU A 50 5.07 -6.74 -8.15
C LEU A 50 6.14 -6.07 -7.28
N ALA A 51 6.23 -4.74 -7.34
CA ALA A 51 7.20 -3.97 -6.57
C ALA A 51 6.95 -4.04 -5.06
N ASN A 52 5.68 -3.97 -4.64
CA ASN A 52 5.30 -4.08 -3.24
C ASN A 52 5.55 -5.51 -2.71
N ALA A 53 5.29 -6.54 -3.50
CA ALA A 53 5.61 -7.92 -3.13
C ALA A 53 7.13 -8.13 -2.97
N ALA A 54 7.93 -7.62 -3.92
CA ALA A 54 9.39 -7.68 -3.84
C ALA A 54 9.94 -6.89 -2.63
N GLY A 55 9.44 -5.69 -2.39
CA GLY A 55 9.85 -4.87 -1.24
C GLY A 55 9.43 -5.46 0.10
N SER A 56 8.29 -6.16 0.15
CA SER A 56 7.77 -6.82 1.36
C SER A 56 8.52 -8.12 1.69
N ALA A 57 9.26 -8.70 0.74
CA ALA A 57 10.11 -9.86 1.00
C ALA A 57 11.32 -9.52 1.87
N VAL A 58 11.70 -8.24 1.96
CA VAL A 58 12.80 -7.79 2.80
C VAL A 58 12.29 -7.63 4.24
N PRO A 59 12.91 -8.30 5.24
CA PRO A 59 12.45 -8.29 6.63
C PRO A 59 12.84 -6.98 7.34
N THR A 60 12.33 -5.85 6.85
CA THR A 60 12.48 -4.53 7.47
C THR A 60 11.24 -4.24 8.33
N PRO A 61 11.40 -3.70 9.56
CA PRO A 61 10.25 -3.31 10.38
C PRO A 61 9.40 -2.28 9.63
N GLY A 62 8.15 -2.64 9.36
CA GLY A 62 7.20 -1.81 8.60
C GLY A 62 7.50 -1.68 7.10
N GLY A 63 8.44 -2.44 6.54
CA GLY A 63 8.81 -2.33 5.12
C GLY A 63 9.50 -1.01 4.74
N LEU A 64 9.98 -0.26 5.74
CA LEU A 64 10.60 1.06 5.54
C LEU A 64 11.91 0.93 4.75
N GLY A 65 12.14 1.81 3.77
CA GLY A 65 13.28 1.74 2.85
C GLY A 65 13.12 0.72 1.72
N ALA A 66 12.78 -0.53 2.04
CA ALA A 66 12.72 -1.61 1.04
C ALA A 66 11.62 -1.39 -0.02
N VAL A 67 10.39 -1.08 0.43
CA VAL A 67 9.27 -0.83 -0.50
C VAL A 67 9.40 0.53 -1.20
N GLU A 68 10.08 1.50 -0.60
CA GLU A 68 10.41 2.77 -1.29
C GLU A 68 11.38 2.55 -2.43
N ALA A 69 12.44 1.80 -2.18
CA ALA A 69 13.43 1.46 -3.19
C ALA A 69 12.81 0.61 -4.30
N SER A 70 12.00 -0.40 -3.96
CA SER A 70 11.39 -1.27 -4.97
C SER A 70 10.39 -0.53 -5.86
N LEU A 71 9.53 0.32 -5.28
CA LEU A 71 8.58 1.13 -6.06
C LEU A 71 9.31 2.17 -6.91
N THR A 72 10.26 2.91 -6.33
CA THR A 72 11.03 3.91 -7.10
C THR A 72 11.76 3.25 -8.26
N PHE A 73 12.41 2.11 -8.02
CA PHE A 73 13.11 1.35 -9.06
C PHE A 73 12.15 0.82 -10.14
N ALA A 74 11.03 0.22 -9.75
CA ALA A 74 10.06 -0.34 -10.68
C ALA A 74 9.43 0.73 -11.57
N PHE A 75 9.07 1.90 -11.02
CA PHE A 75 8.50 2.98 -11.81
C PHE A 75 9.54 3.74 -12.64
N THR A 76 10.78 3.85 -12.14
CA THR A 76 11.87 4.41 -12.95
C THR A 76 12.20 3.54 -14.16
N SER A 77 12.11 2.22 -14.03
CA SER A 77 12.41 1.29 -15.14
C SER A 77 11.39 1.33 -16.28
N VAL A 78 10.14 1.73 -16.00
CA VAL A 78 9.10 1.99 -17.02
C VAL A 78 9.09 3.44 -17.53
N GLY A 79 10.10 4.25 -17.19
CA GLY A 79 10.30 5.59 -17.75
C GLY A 79 9.70 6.74 -16.93
N VAL A 80 9.20 6.49 -15.71
CA VAL A 80 8.79 7.59 -14.81
C VAL A 80 10.05 8.31 -14.31
N PRO A 81 10.09 9.65 -14.32
CA PRO A 81 11.21 10.39 -13.74
C PRO A 81 11.46 9.99 -12.27
N PRO A 82 12.71 9.71 -11.86
CA PRO A 82 13.01 9.22 -10.50
C PRO A 82 12.47 10.12 -9.39
N THR A 83 12.53 11.43 -9.59
CA THR A 83 12.01 12.44 -8.64
C THR A 83 10.50 12.32 -8.46
N VAL A 84 9.76 12.02 -9.54
CA VAL A 84 8.30 11.83 -9.50
C VAL A 84 7.97 10.48 -8.85
N ALA A 85 8.66 9.40 -9.22
CA ALA A 85 8.45 8.07 -8.65
C ALA A 85 8.67 8.05 -7.12
N LEU A 86 9.76 8.68 -6.65
CA LEU A 86 10.06 8.79 -5.23
C LEU A 86 9.01 9.66 -4.51
N SER A 87 8.67 10.83 -5.07
CA SER A 87 7.67 11.73 -4.47
C SER A 87 6.28 11.09 -4.39
N ALA A 88 5.85 10.39 -5.45
CA ALA A 88 4.60 9.65 -5.47
C ALA A 88 4.57 8.52 -4.43
N THR A 89 5.71 7.82 -4.26
CA THR A 89 5.86 6.78 -3.24
C THR A 89 5.78 7.34 -1.82
N LEU A 90 6.43 8.47 -1.55
CA LEU A 90 6.35 9.13 -0.24
C LEU A 90 4.94 9.65 0.05
N LEU A 91 4.27 10.27 -0.93
CA LEU A 91 2.90 10.75 -0.77
C LEU A 91 1.94 9.59 -0.50
N TYR A 92 2.07 8.49 -1.24
CA TYR A 92 1.33 7.25 -1.01
C TYR A 92 1.55 6.74 0.42
N ARG A 93 2.80 6.67 0.89
CA ARG A 93 3.13 6.23 2.26
C ARG A 93 2.60 7.15 3.32
N LEU A 94 2.67 8.46 3.10
CA LEU A 94 2.15 9.43 4.04
C LEU A 94 0.64 9.24 4.25
N MET A 95 -0.10 9.02 3.16
CA MET A 95 -1.55 8.86 3.18
C MET A 95 -2.02 7.48 3.65
N PHE A 96 -1.35 6.40 3.26
CA PHE A 96 -1.83 5.04 3.53
C PHE A 96 -1.14 4.35 4.70
N TYR A 97 0.09 4.74 5.01
CA TYR A 97 0.85 4.16 6.11
C TYR A 97 0.90 5.12 7.30
N TRP A 98 1.45 6.33 7.13
CA TRP A 98 1.62 7.26 8.24
C TRP A 98 0.34 7.89 8.75
N LEU A 99 -0.69 8.11 7.92
CA LEU A 99 -1.97 8.65 8.40
C LEU A 99 -2.79 7.62 9.19
N ARG A 100 -2.66 6.33 8.86
CA ARG A 100 -3.41 5.26 9.56
C ARG A 100 -2.91 5.03 10.98
N ILE A 101 -1.62 5.23 11.24
CA ILE A 101 -1.01 5.08 12.56
C ILE A 101 -1.64 6.02 13.62
N PRO A 102 -1.68 7.36 13.44
CA PRO A 102 -2.30 8.26 14.39
C PRO A 102 -3.81 8.03 14.46
N LEU A 103 -4.49 7.74 13.36
CA LEU A 103 -5.92 7.41 13.38
C LEU A 103 -6.22 6.22 14.30
N GLY A 104 -5.39 5.17 14.23
CA GLY A 104 -5.50 4.02 15.14
C GLY A 104 -5.22 4.41 16.61
N ALA A 105 -4.20 5.25 16.85
CA ALA A 105 -3.89 5.73 18.20
C ALA A 105 -5.01 6.61 18.79
N PHE A 106 -5.61 7.49 17.99
CA PHE A 106 -6.77 8.30 18.39
C PHE A 106 -7.98 7.43 18.70
N ALA A 107 -8.25 6.40 17.88
CA ALA A 107 -9.34 5.46 18.14
C ALA A 107 -9.14 4.70 19.46
N MET A 108 -7.92 4.22 19.74
CA MET A 108 -7.59 3.58 21.02
C MET A 108 -7.73 4.53 22.20
N LYS A 109 -7.25 5.78 22.07
CA LYS A 109 -7.39 6.78 23.13
C LYS A 109 -8.85 7.14 23.40
N TRP A 110 -9.66 7.24 22.36
CA TRP A 110 -11.10 7.46 22.50
C TRP A 110 -11.79 6.30 23.22
N LEU A 111 -11.43 5.07 22.87
CA LEU A 111 -12.02 3.87 23.45
C LEU A 111 -11.62 3.68 24.92
N SER A 112 -10.36 3.97 25.26
CA SER A 112 -9.85 3.97 26.63
C SER A 112 -10.50 5.08 27.48
N ASN A 113 -10.72 6.27 26.93
CA ASN A 113 -11.42 7.36 27.62
C ASN A 113 -12.91 7.05 27.90
N ASN A 114 -13.50 6.09 27.18
CA ASN A 114 -14.90 5.69 27.34
C ASN A 114 -15.06 4.34 28.08
N GLU A 115 -14.01 3.83 28.74
CA GLU A 115 -14.01 2.59 29.54
C GLU A 115 -14.49 1.33 28.78
N LEU A 116 -14.34 1.32 27.45
CA LEU A 116 -14.69 0.17 26.60
C LEU A 116 -13.53 -0.84 26.44
N ILE A 117 -12.32 -0.43 26.86
CA ILE A 117 -11.13 -1.29 27.07
C ILE A 117 -10.35 -0.79 28.29
#